data_AF-A0A6C0CVB8-F1
#
_entry.id   AF-A0A6C0CVB8-F1
#
_cell.length_a   1.000
_cell.length_b   1.000
_cell.length_c   1.000
_cell.angle_alpha   90.00
_cell.angle_beta   90.00
_cell.angle_gamma   90.00
#
_symmetry.space_group_name_H-M   'P 1'
#
loop_
_entity.id
_entity.type
_entity.pdbx_description
1 polymer ?
#
loop_
_entity_poly.entity_id
_entity_poly.type
_entity_poly.pdbx_seq_one_letter_code
_entity_poly.pdbx_strand_id
1 'polypeptide(L)'
;MTTKNYLMLCELYHPKLHGFDENSDPNIVGHYIVSYVKDNDTSDSENEYDEYDDSSGDENDELILDKEIIKLFQKKYKTLVKNSLKFNISLEHQIVRNYINIITKDSYITPHIGECIYLSGDECVAIIKTMWLKIVQRCWRRVYKKRMQIISSINRNTHYLSRREYDTKWNIRIPTIHGMFWNFNA
;
A
#
# COMPACT_ATOMS: atom_id res chain seq x y z
N MET A 1 -13.52 -21.86 -1.71
CA MET A 1 -13.25 -20.86 -0.65
C MET A 1 -13.29 -19.49 -1.32
N THR A 2 -14.28 -18.66 -1.02
CA THR A 2 -14.33 -17.29 -1.57
C THR A 2 -13.18 -16.48 -0.98
N THR A 3 -12.30 -15.96 -1.83
CA THR A 3 -11.21 -15.08 -1.40
C THR A 3 -11.80 -13.82 -0.80
N LYS A 4 -11.66 -13.65 0.52
CA LYS A 4 -12.25 -12.53 1.27
C LYS A 4 -11.54 -11.19 1.04
N ASN A 5 -10.32 -11.23 0.51
CA ASN A 5 -9.52 -10.02 0.30
C ASN A 5 -8.97 -9.98 -1.13
N TYR A 6 -9.00 -8.79 -1.71
CA TYR A 6 -8.53 -8.52 -3.06
C TYR A 6 -7.45 -7.46 -3.05
N LEU A 7 -6.62 -7.47 -4.08
CA LEU A 7 -5.71 -6.38 -4.40
C LEU A 7 -6.47 -5.36 -5.26
N MET A 8 -6.61 -4.13 -4.77
CA MET A 8 -7.53 -3.13 -5.34
C MET A 8 -6.94 -1.71 -5.28
N LEU A 9 -7.44 -0.85 -6.16
CA LEU A 9 -7.28 0.60 -6.06
C LEU A 9 -8.54 1.19 -5.44
N CYS A 10 -8.34 2.14 -4.53
CA CYS A 10 -9.42 2.77 -3.80
C CYS A 10 -9.34 4.29 -3.93
N GLU A 11 -10.50 4.93 -4.01
CA GLU A 11 -10.67 6.38 -4.00
C GLU A 11 -11.53 6.79 -2.81
N LEU A 12 -11.26 7.95 -2.21
CA LEU A 12 -12.21 8.55 -1.26
C LEU A 12 -13.46 8.96 -2.03
N TYR A 13 -14.62 8.53 -1.56
CA TYR A 13 -15.87 8.90 -2.20
C TYR A 13 -16.07 10.42 -2.20
N HIS A 14 -16.52 11.00 -3.31
CA HIS A 14 -16.89 12.40 -3.37
C HIS A 14 -18.19 12.56 -4.19
N PRO A 15 -19.27 13.13 -3.62
CA PRO A 15 -20.59 13.22 -4.27
C PRO A 15 -20.54 13.84 -5.67
N LYS A 16 -19.80 14.94 -5.84
CA LYS A 16 -19.69 15.62 -7.16
C LYS A 16 -18.88 14.84 -8.20
N LEU A 17 -18.06 13.87 -7.77
CA LEU A 17 -17.18 13.11 -8.68
C LEU A 17 -17.77 11.75 -9.04
N HIS A 18 -18.46 11.12 -8.10
CA HIS A 18 -18.99 9.77 -8.26
C HIS A 18 -20.51 9.75 -8.47
N GLY A 19 -21.19 10.88 -8.25
CA GLY A 19 -22.65 10.96 -8.24
C GLY A 19 -23.23 10.58 -6.89
N PHE A 20 -24.25 11.29 -6.46
CA PHE A 20 -25.06 10.99 -5.26
C PHE A 20 -26.50 11.33 -5.59
N ASP A 21 -27.38 10.34 -5.51
CA ASP A 21 -28.80 10.43 -5.86
C ASP A 21 -29.69 9.80 -4.77
N GLU A 22 -31.00 9.74 -5.02
CA GLU A 22 -31.98 9.21 -4.07
C GLU A 22 -31.81 7.72 -3.77
N ASN A 23 -31.13 6.97 -4.65
CA ASN A 23 -30.86 5.56 -4.45
C ASN A 23 -29.55 5.31 -3.70
N SER A 24 -28.71 6.34 -3.55
CA SER A 24 -27.40 6.22 -2.92
C SER A 24 -27.52 5.95 -1.42
N ASP A 25 -26.62 5.12 -0.86
CA ASP A 25 -26.57 4.86 0.58
C ASP A 25 -26.18 6.16 1.33
N PRO A 26 -26.96 6.60 2.34
CA PRO A 26 -26.67 7.83 3.09
C PRO A 26 -25.28 7.88 3.73
N ASN A 27 -24.66 6.73 3.99
CA ASN A 27 -23.38 6.65 4.68
C ASN A 27 -22.17 6.66 3.75
N ILE A 28 -22.35 6.58 2.41
CA ILE A 28 -21.25 6.40 1.46
C ILE A 28 -20.18 7.50 1.52
N VAL A 29 -20.56 8.71 1.93
CA VAL A 29 -19.68 9.90 1.95
C VAL A 29 -18.40 9.69 2.78
N GLY A 30 -18.43 8.82 3.79
CA GLY A 30 -17.27 8.53 4.66
C GLY A 30 -16.38 7.39 4.16
N HIS A 31 -16.74 6.72 3.07
CA HIS A 31 -16.13 5.48 2.66
C HIS A 31 -15.12 5.63 1.51
N TYR A 32 -14.25 4.63 1.41
CA TYR A 32 -13.45 4.43 0.20
C TYR A 32 -14.28 3.62 -0.77
N ILE A 33 -14.36 4.05 -2.02
CA ILE A 33 -14.94 3.25 -3.10
C ILE A 33 -13.86 2.40 -3.77
N VAL A 34 -14.29 1.28 -4.32
CA VAL A 34 -13.44 0.41 -5.13
C VAL A 34 -13.41 0.95 -6.56
N SER A 35 -12.23 1.35 -7.03
CA SER A 35 -12.04 1.90 -8.38
C SER A 35 -11.58 0.85 -9.39
N TYR A 36 -10.81 -0.12 -8.91
CA TYR A 36 -10.30 -1.22 -9.70
C TYR A 36 -9.95 -2.38 -8.77
N VAL A 37 -10.26 -3.60 -9.19
CA VAL A 37 -9.85 -4.84 -8.52
C VAL A 37 -8.99 -5.63 -9.48
N LYS A 38 -7.84 -6.13 -9.02
CA LYS A 38 -7.07 -7.11 -9.77
C LYS A 38 -7.72 -8.47 -9.54
N ASP A 39 -8.34 -9.02 -10.57
CA ASP A 39 -8.83 -10.38 -10.54
C ASP A 39 -7.63 -11.35 -10.51
N ASN A 40 -7.75 -12.44 -9.76
CA ASN A 40 -6.72 -13.47 -9.69
C ASN A 40 -6.81 -14.46 -10.86
N ASP A 41 -7.57 -14.12 -11.92
CA ASP A 41 -7.78 -15.02 -13.04
C ASP A 41 -6.45 -15.30 -13.72
N THR A 42 -6.02 -16.55 -13.50
CA THR A 42 -4.88 -17.24 -14.12
C THR A 42 -5.38 -18.02 -15.35
N SER A 43 -6.48 -17.58 -15.94
CA SER A 43 -7.07 -18.18 -17.14
C SER A 43 -6.97 -17.21 -18.30
N ASP A 44 -6.21 -17.65 -19.30
CA ASP A 44 -6.28 -17.28 -20.71
C ASP A 44 -5.55 -16.00 -21.16
N SER A 45 -4.24 -16.15 -21.33
CA SER A 45 -3.61 -15.71 -22.58
C SER A 45 -2.59 -16.76 -23.06
N GLU A 46 -3.08 -17.90 -23.52
CA GLU A 46 -2.42 -18.63 -24.61
C GLU A 46 -2.55 -17.78 -25.89
N ASN A 47 -1.81 -16.69 -25.98
CA ASN A 47 -1.61 -15.98 -27.24
C ASN A 47 -0.14 -16.10 -27.60
N GLU A 48 0.12 -17.12 -28.41
CA GLU A 48 1.09 -17.15 -29.51
C GLU A 48 2.32 -16.25 -29.31
N TYR A 49 3.39 -16.85 -28.76
CA TYR A 49 4.71 -16.25 -28.70
C TYR A 49 5.25 -16.05 -30.13
N ASP A 50 5.07 -14.85 -30.66
CA ASP A 50 6.01 -14.31 -31.63
C ASP A 50 7.32 -13.93 -30.93
N GLU A 51 8.38 -14.35 -31.60
CA GLU A 51 9.78 -14.43 -31.21
C GLU A 51 10.45 -13.05 -31.00
N TYR A 52 11.50 -13.03 -30.17
CA TYR A 52 12.50 -11.96 -29.92
C TYR A 52 12.17 -10.85 -28.88
N ASP A 53 12.82 -10.87 -27.71
CA ASP A 53 14.06 -10.13 -27.45
C ASP A 53 14.55 -10.35 -26.00
N ASP A 54 15.87 -10.43 -25.86
CA ASP A 54 16.65 -10.78 -24.68
C ASP A 54 16.72 -9.62 -23.67
N SER A 55 16.06 -9.76 -22.51
CA SER A 55 16.37 -8.93 -21.35
C SER A 55 16.07 -9.62 -20.03
N SER A 56 17.15 -10.11 -19.42
CA SER A 56 17.36 -10.34 -17.98
C SER A 56 16.10 -10.28 -17.09
N GLY A 57 15.62 -11.47 -16.72
CA GLY A 57 14.49 -11.66 -15.82
C GLY A 57 14.66 -10.99 -14.45
N ASP A 58 13.71 -10.13 -14.11
CA ASP A 58 13.31 -9.85 -12.74
C ASP A 58 11.89 -10.43 -12.58
N GLU A 59 11.81 -11.70 -12.17
CA GLU A 59 10.59 -12.51 -11.98
C GLU A 59 9.68 -12.01 -10.84
N ASN A 60 9.69 -10.71 -10.54
CA ASN A 60 8.93 -10.08 -9.44
C ASN A 60 7.84 -9.11 -9.90
N ASP A 61 7.70 -8.84 -11.21
CA ASP A 61 6.89 -7.71 -11.68
C ASP A 61 5.40 -8.04 -11.90
N GLU A 62 4.98 -9.30 -11.84
CA GLU A 62 3.60 -9.72 -12.12
C GLU A 62 2.62 -9.47 -10.95
N LEU A 63 3.14 -9.27 -9.73
CA LEU A 63 2.32 -9.04 -8.53
C LEU A 63 1.96 -7.56 -8.29
N ILE A 64 2.49 -6.65 -9.11
CA ILE A 64 2.16 -5.24 -9.01
C ILE A 64 0.86 -5.00 -9.78
N LEU A 65 -0.11 -4.40 -9.10
CA LEU A 65 -1.31 -3.85 -9.71
C LEU A 65 -0.89 -2.92 -10.86
N ASP A 66 -1.42 -3.12 -12.06
CA ASP A 66 -0.87 -2.59 -13.32
C ASP A 66 -0.35 -1.15 -13.17
N LYS A 67 0.98 -0.98 -13.33
CA LYS A 67 1.66 0.32 -13.14
C LYS A 67 1.03 1.41 -14.02
N GLU A 68 0.50 1.02 -15.18
CA GLU A 68 -0.21 1.89 -16.12
C GLU A 68 -1.53 2.41 -15.56
N ILE A 69 -2.34 1.54 -14.96
CA ILE A 69 -3.62 1.90 -14.34
C ILE A 69 -3.38 2.90 -13.21
N ILE A 70 -2.38 2.67 -12.36
CA ILE A 70 -2.03 3.61 -11.28
C ILE A 70 -1.67 4.98 -11.86
N LYS A 71 -0.83 5.02 -12.90
CA LYS A 71 -0.45 6.28 -13.57
C LYS A 71 -1.66 6.99 -14.17
N LEU A 72 -2.62 6.25 -14.74
CA LEU A 72 -3.85 6.80 -15.29
C LEU A 72 -4.66 7.53 -14.20
N PHE A 73 -4.89 6.89 -13.06
CA PHE A 73 -5.60 7.51 -11.94
C PHE A 73 -4.84 8.72 -11.35
N GLN A 74 -3.52 8.64 -11.21
CA GLN A 74 -2.71 9.79 -10.79
C GLN A 74 -2.86 10.97 -11.75
N LYS A 75 -2.87 10.72 -13.06
CA LYS A 75 -3.09 11.75 -14.09
C LYS A 75 -4.51 12.34 -14.03
N LYS A 76 -5.53 11.51 -13.81
CA LYS A 76 -6.93 11.92 -13.59
C LYS A 76 -7.01 12.97 -12.47
N TYR A 77 -6.46 12.67 -11.29
CA TYR A 77 -6.52 13.59 -10.15
C TYR A 77 -5.66 14.85 -10.32
N LYS A 78 -4.47 14.75 -10.92
CA LYS A 78 -3.67 15.93 -11.28
C LYS A 78 -4.42 16.88 -12.21
N THR A 79 -5.14 16.32 -13.18
CA THR A 79 -5.95 17.08 -14.14
C THR A 79 -7.16 17.71 -13.45
N LEU A 80 -7.83 16.96 -12.58
CA LEU A 80 -8.98 17.41 -11.80
C LEU A 80 -8.63 18.62 -10.92
N VAL A 81 -7.53 18.56 -10.16
CA VAL A 81 -7.07 19.67 -9.31
C VAL A 81 -6.70 20.88 -10.16
N LYS A 82 -5.97 20.68 -11.27
CA LYS A 82 -5.60 21.76 -12.19
C LYS A 82 -6.83 22.46 -12.78
N ASN A 83 -7.84 21.70 -13.18
CA ASN A 83 -9.07 22.24 -13.74
C ASN A 83 -9.90 22.97 -12.69
N SER A 84 -10.01 22.42 -11.47
CA SER A 84 -10.68 23.09 -10.35
C SER A 84 -10.08 24.46 -10.07
N LEU A 85 -8.73 24.57 -10.05
CA LEU A 85 -8.04 25.85 -9.89
C LEU A 85 -8.30 26.81 -11.06
N LYS A 86 -8.26 26.30 -12.30
CA LYS A 86 -8.49 27.11 -13.51
C LYS A 86 -9.90 27.70 -13.57
N PHE A 87 -10.90 26.94 -13.16
CA PHE A 87 -12.32 27.33 -13.26
C PHE A 87 -12.91 27.82 -11.94
N ASN A 88 -12.09 27.97 -10.90
CA ASN A 88 -12.52 28.38 -9.55
C ASN A 88 -13.66 27.52 -8.97
N ILE A 89 -13.59 26.21 -9.19
CA ILE A 89 -14.58 25.23 -8.71
C ILE A 89 -14.11 24.67 -7.37
N SER A 90 -14.93 24.80 -6.31
CA SER A 90 -14.61 24.21 -4.99
C SER A 90 -14.71 22.67 -5.01
N LEU A 91 -13.59 22.05 -4.64
CA LEU A 91 -13.41 20.60 -4.43
C LEU A 91 -13.48 20.23 -2.93
N GLU A 92 -14.28 20.95 -2.16
CA GLU A 92 -14.48 20.62 -0.75
C GLU A 92 -15.25 19.32 -0.58
N HIS A 93 -14.74 18.48 0.32
CA HIS A 93 -15.37 17.24 0.71
C HIS A 93 -16.11 17.43 2.03
N GLN A 94 -17.33 16.89 2.14
CA GLN A 94 -18.22 17.10 3.29
C GLN A 94 -17.60 16.67 4.63
N ILE A 95 -16.99 15.48 4.68
CA ILE A 95 -16.35 14.93 5.89
C ILE A 95 -14.84 15.20 5.94
N VAL A 96 -14.14 15.01 4.83
CA VAL A 96 -12.66 15.07 4.77
C VAL A 96 -12.18 16.51 4.57
N ARG A 97 -11.92 17.21 5.68
CA ARG A 97 -11.45 18.62 5.67
C ARG A 97 -10.19 18.86 4.81
N ASN A 98 -9.30 17.87 4.75
CA ASN A 98 -8.01 17.99 4.06
C ASN A 98 -8.00 17.28 2.69
N TYR A 99 -9.15 17.20 2.02
CA TYR A 99 -9.34 16.38 0.81
C TYR A 99 -8.38 16.76 -0.32
N ILE A 100 -8.25 18.04 -0.66
CA ILE A 100 -7.37 18.53 -1.74
C ILE A 100 -5.92 18.07 -1.52
N ASN A 101 -5.42 18.20 -0.30
CA ASN A 101 -4.06 17.77 0.04
C ASN A 101 -3.90 16.25 0.05
N ILE A 102 -4.98 15.48 0.22
CA ILE A 102 -4.95 14.02 0.08
C ILE A 102 -4.84 13.67 -1.41
N ILE A 103 -5.76 14.15 -2.25
CA ILE A 103 -5.82 13.79 -3.67
C ILE A 103 -4.64 14.30 -4.50
N THR A 104 -3.95 15.35 -4.04
CA THR A 104 -2.78 15.92 -4.72
C THR A 104 -1.51 15.10 -4.50
N LYS A 105 -1.47 14.22 -3.47
CA LYS A 105 -0.29 13.40 -3.20
C LYS A 105 -0.13 12.32 -4.27
N ASP A 106 1.11 12.11 -4.71
CA ASP A 106 1.44 10.98 -5.60
C ASP A 106 1.15 9.61 -4.94
N SER A 107 1.11 9.56 -3.60
CA SER A 107 0.76 8.38 -2.81
C SER A 107 -0.72 8.24 -2.49
N TYR A 108 -1.60 9.03 -3.11
CA TYR A 108 -3.04 8.90 -2.92
C TYR A 108 -3.59 7.62 -3.52
N ILE A 109 -3.38 7.42 -4.82
CA ILE A 109 -3.80 6.20 -5.52
C ILE A 109 -2.68 5.18 -5.40
N THR A 110 -2.85 4.25 -4.47
CA THR A 110 -1.92 3.14 -4.26
C THR A 110 -2.68 1.83 -4.13
N PRO A 111 -2.06 0.71 -4.53
CA PRO A 111 -2.58 -0.63 -4.27
C PRO A 111 -2.88 -0.85 -2.79
N HIS A 112 -4.08 -1.36 -2.52
CA HIS A 112 -4.54 -1.76 -1.21
C HIS A 112 -5.01 -3.21 -1.23
N ILE A 113 -4.78 -3.92 -0.13
CA ILE A 113 -5.45 -5.18 0.15
C ILE A 113 -6.68 -4.85 0.98
N GLY A 114 -7.85 -5.22 0.49
CA GLY A 114 -9.12 -4.89 1.12
C GLY A 114 -10.21 -5.91 0.85
N GLU A 115 -11.34 -5.73 1.53
CA GLU A 115 -12.58 -6.47 1.30
C GLU A 115 -13.59 -5.54 0.64
N CYS A 116 -14.28 -6.03 -0.40
CA CYS A 116 -15.35 -5.28 -1.08
C CYS A 116 -16.68 -5.55 -0.38
N ILE A 117 -17.43 -4.50 -0.08
CA ILE A 117 -18.78 -4.56 0.49
C ILE A 117 -19.69 -3.65 -0.33
N TYR A 118 -20.84 -4.17 -0.72
CA TYR A 118 -21.90 -3.40 -1.37
C TYR A 118 -22.81 -2.79 -0.31
N LEU A 119 -23.09 -1.50 -0.48
CA LEU A 119 -24.06 -0.76 0.34
C LEU A 119 -25.48 -0.90 -0.21
N SER A 120 -26.48 -0.29 0.44
CA SER A 120 -27.88 -0.44 0.02
C SER A 120 -28.18 0.18 -1.35
N GLY A 121 -27.38 1.16 -1.79
CA GLY A 121 -27.50 1.83 -3.09
C GLY A 121 -26.68 1.19 -4.20
N ASP A 122 -26.26 -0.07 -4.04
CA ASP A 122 -25.42 -0.82 -4.97
C ASP A 122 -24.00 -0.25 -5.16
N GLU A 123 -23.56 0.62 -4.25
CA GLU A 123 -22.22 1.15 -4.32
C GLU A 123 -21.20 0.20 -3.69
N CYS A 124 -20.09 -0.04 -4.41
CA CYS A 124 -19.02 -0.93 -3.96
C CYS A 124 -17.97 -0.17 -3.15
N VAL A 125 -17.94 -0.43 -1.84
CA VAL A 125 -17.05 0.16 -0.85
C VAL A 125 -15.92 -0.79 -0.46
N ALA A 126 -14.73 -0.23 -0.22
CA ALA A 126 -13.55 -0.94 0.21
C ALA A 126 -13.32 -0.83 1.74
N ILE A 127 -13.20 -1.97 2.42
CA ILE A 127 -12.59 -2.04 3.76
C ILE A 127 -11.11 -2.36 3.61
N ILE A 128 -10.27 -1.34 3.75
CA ILE A 128 -8.81 -1.46 3.63
C ILE A 128 -8.23 -2.22 4.83
N LYS A 129 -7.60 -3.38 4.58
CA LYS A 129 -6.97 -4.23 5.63
C LYS A 129 -5.46 -4.09 5.71
N THR A 130 -4.86 -3.21 4.91
CA THR A 130 -3.40 -2.98 4.90
C THR A 130 -2.83 -2.41 6.20
N MET A 131 -3.67 -1.96 7.13
CA MET A 131 -3.23 -1.33 8.39
C MET A 131 -2.35 -2.27 9.23
N TRP A 132 -2.82 -3.49 9.52
CA TRP A 132 -2.08 -4.45 10.34
C TRP A 132 -0.77 -4.89 9.69
N LEU A 133 -0.80 -5.09 8.37
CA LEU A 133 0.39 -5.40 7.59
C LEU A 133 1.43 -4.26 7.69
N LYS A 134 1.00 -3.00 7.56
CA LYS A 134 1.86 -1.82 7.71
C LYS A 134 2.48 -1.73 9.10
N ILE A 135 1.74 -2.10 10.17
CA ILE A 135 2.29 -2.16 11.54
C ILE A 135 3.39 -3.23 11.61
N VAL A 136 3.10 -4.45 11.16
CA VAL A 136 4.08 -5.56 11.16
C VAL A 136 5.33 -5.16 10.38
N GLN A 137 5.17 -4.64 9.15
CA GLN A 137 6.26 -4.17 8.31
C GLN A 137 7.07 -3.04 8.95
N ARG A 138 6.44 -2.10 9.68
CA ARG A 138 7.14 -1.02 10.39
C ARG A 138 7.97 -1.58 11.54
N CYS A 139 7.40 -2.50 12.33
CA CYS A 139 8.10 -3.16 13.43
C CYS A 139 9.29 -3.97 12.92
N TRP A 140 9.12 -4.74 11.85
CA TRP A 140 10.20 -5.52 11.25
C TRP A 140 11.32 -4.63 10.74
N ARG A 141 11.00 -3.57 9.98
CA ARG A 141 11.99 -2.59 9.51
C ARG A 141 12.78 -1.96 10.66
N ARG A 142 12.15 -1.70 11.81
CA ARG A 142 12.82 -1.19 13.01
C ARG A 142 13.80 -2.20 13.59
N VAL A 143 13.39 -3.46 13.76
CA VAL A 143 14.26 -4.54 14.25
C VAL A 143 15.44 -4.74 13.30
N TYR A 144 15.17 -4.84 11.99
CA TYR A 144 16.19 -4.98 10.96
C TYR A 144 17.23 -3.86 11.02
N LYS A 145 16.78 -2.58 11.06
CA LYS A 145 17.69 -1.43 11.20
C LYS A 145 18.57 -1.54 12.44
N LYS A 146 18.01 -1.94 13.59
CA LYS A 146 18.80 -2.12 14.82
C LYS A 146 19.82 -3.25 14.71
N ARG A 147 19.44 -4.38 14.07
CA ARG A 147 20.37 -5.48 13.77
C ARG A 147 21.53 -5.00 12.90
N MET A 148 21.24 -4.27 11.82
CA MET A 148 22.26 -3.73 10.93
C MET A 148 23.19 -2.74 11.62
N GLN A 149 22.67 -1.89 12.51
CA GLN A 149 23.50 -0.99 13.32
C GLN A 149 24.45 -1.76 14.24
N ILE A 150 23.97 -2.80 14.93
CA ILE A 150 24.79 -3.64 15.81
C ILE A 150 25.88 -4.33 14.99
N ILE A 151 25.52 -5.01 13.90
CA ILE A 151 26.46 -5.70 13.01
C ILE A 151 27.52 -4.72 12.47
N SER A 152 27.10 -3.55 12.00
CA SER A 152 28.01 -2.50 11.53
C SER A 152 28.97 -2.03 12.64
N SER A 153 28.48 -1.82 13.86
CA SER A 153 29.32 -1.39 14.99
C SER A 153 30.34 -2.46 15.41
N ILE A 154 29.99 -3.74 15.29
CA ILE A 154 30.89 -4.86 15.57
C ILE A 154 31.98 -4.92 14.51
N ASN A 155 31.60 -4.89 13.23
CA ASN A 155 32.54 -4.99 12.12
C ASN A 155 33.52 -3.83 12.06
N ARG A 156 33.16 -2.65 12.60
CA ARG A 156 34.02 -1.47 12.66
C ARG A 156 34.96 -1.43 13.87
N ASN A 157 34.76 -2.31 14.86
CA ASN A 157 35.54 -2.30 16.09
C ASN A 157 36.44 -3.54 16.17
N THR A 158 37.74 -3.30 15.99
CA THR A 158 38.78 -4.34 16.01
C THR A 158 38.84 -5.11 17.32
N HIS A 159 38.48 -4.49 18.46
CA HIS A 159 38.40 -5.17 19.75
C HIS A 159 37.31 -6.27 19.76
N TYR A 160 36.15 -6.01 19.16
CA TYR A 160 35.09 -7.03 19.07
C TYR A 160 35.45 -8.15 18.11
N LEU A 161 36.18 -7.86 17.03
CA LEU A 161 36.67 -8.86 16.10
C LEU A 161 37.71 -9.77 16.76
N SER A 162 38.69 -9.20 17.45
CA SER A 162 39.71 -9.95 18.19
C SER A 162 39.09 -10.82 19.28
N ARG A 163 38.14 -10.27 20.07
CA ARG A 163 37.46 -11.03 21.13
C ARG A 163 36.69 -12.24 20.59
N ARG A 164 36.13 -12.16 19.37
CA ARG A 164 35.46 -13.28 18.70
C ARG A 164 36.43 -14.44 18.39
N GLU A 165 37.71 -14.18 18.20
CA GLU A 165 38.71 -15.19 17.80
C GLU A 165 39.16 -16.08 18.96
N TYR A 166 39.25 -15.55 20.18
CA TYR A 166 39.77 -16.29 21.34
C TYR A 166 38.73 -16.61 22.42
N ASP A 167 37.61 -15.89 22.50
CA ASP A 167 36.53 -16.16 23.47
C ASP A 167 35.47 -17.08 22.86
N THR A 168 35.53 -18.37 23.18
CA THR A 168 34.56 -19.39 22.71
C THR A 168 33.14 -19.17 23.24
N LYS A 169 32.95 -18.30 24.25
CA LYS A 169 31.65 -17.94 24.82
C LYS A 169 31.15 -16.58 24.35
N TRP A 170 31.86 -15.92 23.43
CA TRP A 170 31.46 -14.64 22.89
C TRP A 170 30.09 -14.72 22.21
N ASN A 171 29.11 -14.02 22.76
CA ASN A 171 27.77 -13.93 22.20
C ASN A 171 27.25 -12.50 22.28
N ILE A 172 26.64 -12.03 21.19
CA ILE A 172 26.06 -10.69 21.11
C ILE A 172 24.56 -10.81 21.06
N ARG A 173 23.88 -10.09 21.95
CA ARG A 173 22.42 -10.05 21.96
C ARG A 173 21.91 -9.26 20.76
N ILE A 174 21.50 -9.98 19.73
CA ILE A 174 20.83 -9.41 18.57
C ILE A 174 19.32 -9.37 18.84
N PRO A 175 18.63 -8.23 18.63
CA PRO A 175 17.19 -8.15 18.81
C PRO A 175 16.48 -9.17 17.91
N THR A 176 15.54 -9.90 18.49
CA THR A 176 14.71 -10.90 17.83
C THR A 176 13.35 -10.34 17.47
N ILE A 177 12.57 -11.09 16.69
CA ILE A 177 11.20 -10.70 16.35
C ILE A 177 10.26 -10.75 17.57
N HIS A 178 10.62 -11.52 18.60
CA HIS A 178 9.80 -11.76 19.80
C HIS A 178 9.71 -10.53 20.74
N GLY A 179 10.41 -9.43 20.45
CA GLY A 179 10.24 -8.13 21.11
C GLY A 179 9.58 -7.07 20.23
N MET A 180 8.93 -7.46 19.11
CA MET A 180 8.37 -6.52 18.13
C MET A 180 7.13 -5.77 18.62
N PHE A 181 6.29 -6.42 19.42
CA PHE A 181 5.04 -5.87 19.95
C PHE A 181 5.19 -5.72 21.46
N TRP A 182 5.35 -4.49 21.92
CA TRP A 182 5.34 -4.10 23.34
C TRP A 182 6.34 -4.84 24.23
N ASN A 183 7.52 -4.23 24.44
CA ASN A 183 8.26 -4.49 25.67
C ASN A 183 7.54 -3.76 26.82
N PHE A 184 6.65 -4.45 27.54
CA PHE A 184 6.50 -4.15 28.95
C PHE A 184 7.68 -4.80 29.66
N ASN A 185 8.52 -3.95 30.25
CA ASN A 185 9.61 -4.25 31.18
C ASN A 185 10.84 -4.96 30.60
N ALA A 186 11.92 -4.20 30.47
CA ALA A 186 13.28 -4.64 30.74
C ALA A 186 13.95 -3.57 31.62
#